data_AF-A0A6I6IRY6-F1
#
_entry.id   AF-A0A6I6IRY6-F1
#
_cell.length_a   1.000
_cell.length_b   1.000
_cell.length_c   1.000
_cell.angle_alpha   90.00
_cell.angle_beta   90.00
_cell.angle_gamma   90.00
#
_symmetry.space_group_name_H-M   'P 1'
#
loop_
_entity.id
_entity.type
_entity.pdbx_description
1 polymer ?
#
loop_
_entity_poly.entity_id
_entity_poly.type
_entity_poly.pdbx_seq_one_letter_code
_entity_poly.pdbx_strand_id
1 'polypeptide(L)'
;MLTSRVQMAGLTALLLSACAQSGQAPEIATRLHSPALHFEHDPVAQAVLADQLVAMQDSAARLAGDARRGDADLAASLEAASARYAQFSETLPRALAMQQARKATLTARLAQGEISLAEHDRGVETLRQERRDLAAALTLSARDVRRANRALRASAAKGGTGLETQIEHSETLARAMAADKAALPRL
;
A
#
# COMPACT_ATOMS: atom_id res chain seq x y z
N MET A 1 80.29 -24.60 10.74
CA MET A 1 79.49 -24.51 11.98
C MET A 1 78.24 -25.37 11.74
N LEU A 2 78.21 -26.66 12.12
CA LEU A 2 77.72 -27.20 13.41
C LEU A 2 76.39 -26.52 13.79
N THR A 3 75.19 -27.14 13.76
CA THR A 3 74.68 -28.41 14.34
C THR A 3 73.31 -28.70 13.68
N SER A 4 72.94 -29.85 13.10
CA SER A 4 72.64 -31.21 13.61
C SER A 4 71.57 -31.33 14.72
N ARG A 5 70.39 -31.90 14.38
CA ARG A 5 69.50 -32.87 15.09
C ARG A 5 68.18 -33.01 14.29
N VAL A 6 67.84 -34.14 13.62
CA VAL A 6 67.38 -35.47 14.12
C VAL A 6 66.01 -35.33 14.84
N GLN A 7 64.87 -35.96 14.54
CA GLN A 7 64.42 -37.32 14.12
C GLN A 7 62.92 -37.16 13.67
N MET A 8 62.39 -37.71 12.57
CA MET A 8 62.02 -39.10 12.20
C MET A 8 60.85 -39.77 12.97
N ALA A 9 59.96 -40.39 12.16
CA ALA A 9 58.88 -41.37 12.43
C ALA A 9 57.53 -40.81 12.91
N GLY A 10 56.34 -41.18 12.40
CA GLY A 10 55.87 -42.21 11.45
C GLY A 10 54.35 -42.33 11.68
N LEU A 11 53.48 -41.94 10.75
CA LEU A 11 52.73 -42.80 9.81
C LEU A 11 52.04 -44.03 10.44
N THR A 12 50.73 -43.96 10.74
CA THR A 12 49.78 -45.08 10.53
C THR A 12 48.32 -44.59 10.48
N ALA A 13 47.59 -45.01 9.46
CA ALA A 13 46.16 -44.80 9.20
C ALA A 13 45.33 -46.04 9.63
N LEU A 14 43.99 -45.99 9.42
CA LEU A 14 42.94 -47.07 9.47
C LEU A 14 42.02 -47.01 10.73
N LEU A 15 40.67 -47.17 10.75
CA LEU A 15 39.58 -47.57 9.83
C LEU A 15 38.18 -47.11 10.34
N LEU A 16 37.23 -47.06 9.40
CA LEU A 16 35.75 -47.11 9.34
C LEU A 16 34.80 -47.35 10.54
N SER A 17 33.72 -46.53 10.53
CA SER A 17 32.25 -46.83 10.36
C SER A 17 31.42 -47.80 11.25
N ALA A 18 30.31 -47.23 11.75
CA ALA A 18 28.93 -47.74 11.93
C ALA A 18 28.55 -48.86 12.95
N CYS A 19 27.65 -48.51 13.89
CA CYS A 19 26.31 -49.10 14.16
C CYS A 19 25.92 -48.97 15.65
N ALA A 20 24.84 -48.23 15.95
CA ALA A 20 23.93 -48.55 17.07
C ALA A 20 22.61 -47.80 16.89
N GLN A 21 21.52 -48.56 16.84
CA GLN A 21 20.15 -48.16 16.59
C GLN A 21 19.26 -48.72 17.71
N SER A 22 18.53 -47.84 18.40
CA SER A 22 17.28 -48.10 19.17
C SER A 22 16.91 -46.79 19.88
N GLY A 23 15.70 -46.23 19.89
CA GLY A 23 14.37 -46.70 19.51
C GLY A 23 13.44 -46.64 20.72
N GLN A 24 12.80 -45.48 20.99
CA GLN A 24 11.45 -45.34 21.61
C GLN A 24 11.03 -43.86 21.77
N ALA A 25 9.89 -43.50 21.16
CA ALA A 25 9.11 -42.25 21.32
C ALA A 25 8.13 -42.39 22.52
N PRO A 26 7.19 -41.47 22.84
CA PRO A 26 6.89 -40.11 22.33
C PRO A 26 6.69 -39.06 23.46
N GLU A 27 6.65 -37.75 23.15
CA GLU A 27 5.62 -36.79 23.63
C GLU A 27 5.98 -35.30 23.41
N ILE A 28 5.03 -34.62 22.76
CA ILE A 28 4.57 -33.24 23.00
C ILE A 28 5.49 -32.07 22.58
N ALA A 29 5.19 -31.61 21.35
CA ALA A 29 4.89 -30.23 20.98
C ALA A 29 5.75 -29.09 21.59
N THR A 30 6.55 -28.48 20.71
CA THR A 30 6.24 -27.10 20.34
C THR A 30 6.70 -26.84 18.91
N ARG A 31 5.71 -26.77 18.02
CA ARG A 31 5.84 -26.03 16.77
C ARG A 31 6.20 -24.59 17.12
N LEU A 32 7.46 -24.21 17.00
CA LEU A 32 7.77 -22.84 16.58
C LEU A 32 7.79 -22.83 15.05
N HIS A 33 6.61 -23.13 14.49
CA HIS A 33 6.19 -22.52 13.24
C HIS A 33 6.15 -21.03 13.59
N SER A 34 7.21 -20.30 13.29
CA SER A 34 7.19 -18.84 13.41
C SER A 34 6.17 -18.36 12.37
N PRO A 35 4.99 -17.85 12.76
CA PRO A 35 4.05 -17.28 11.82
C PRO A 35 4.50 -15.85 11.52
N ALA A 36 5.77 -15.70 11.09
CA ALA A 36 6.18 -14.54 10.34
C ALA A 36 5.44 -14.64 9.01
N LEU A 37 4.17 -14.22 9.06
CA LEU A 37 3.29 -14.12 7.92
C LEU A 37 4.06 -13.39 6.83
N HIS A 38 4.40 -14.13 5.79
CA HIS A 38 4.86 -13.62 4.52
C HIS A 38 3.78 -12.66 3.97
N PHE A 39 3.87 -11.40 4.40
CA PHE A 39 3.29 -10.23 3.73
C PHE A 39 4.41 -9.31 3.21
N GLU A 40 5.65 -9.81 3.14
CA GLU A 40 6.72 -9.15 2.40
C GLU A 40 6.35 -9.21 0.93
N HIS A 41 5.77 -8.12 0.43
CA HIS A 41 5.20 -7.99 -0.90
C HIS A 41 3.99 -8.88 -1.13
N ASP A 42 2.81 -8.44 -0.67
CA ASP A 42 1.61 -8.71 -1.43
C ASP A 42 1.48 -7.62 -2.53
N PRO A 43 2.08 -7.82 -3.72
CA PRO A 43 1.94 -6.87 -4.82
C PRO A 43 0.47 -6.72 -5.24
N VAL A 44 -0.39 -7.70 -4.92
CA VAL A 44 -1.81 -7.64 -5.24
C VAL A 44 -2.48 -6.52 -4.46
N ALA A 45 -2.22 -6.41 -3.14
CA ALA A 45 -2.83 -5.35 -2.33
C ALA A 45 -2.35 -3.93 -2.71
N GLN A 46 -1.08 -3.78 -3.10
CA GLN A 46 -0.54 -2.48 -3.54
C GLN A 46 -1.00 -2.11 -4.96
N ALA A 47 -1.03 -3.08 -5.88
CA ALA A 47 -1.57 -2.87 -7.22
C ALA A 47 -3.06 -2.50 -7.15
N VAL A 48 -3.83 -3.14 -6.26
CA VAL A 48 -5.26 -2.84 -6.09
C VAL A 48 -5.49 -1.39 -5.66
N LEU A 49 -4.72 -0.83 -4.73
CA LEU A 49 -4.89 0.57 -4.35
C LEU A 49 -4.49 1.53 -5.49
N ALA A 50 -3.39 1.22 -6.20
CA ALA A 50 -2.95 2.03 -7.35
C ALA A 50 -4.00 2.01 -8.47
N ASP A 51 -4.54 0.84 -8.81
CA ASP A 51 -5.59 0.66 -9.81
C ASP A 51 -6.89 1.38 -9.40
N GLN A 52 -7.27 1.28 -8.12
CA GLN A 52 -8.42 2.02 -7.58
C GLN A 52 -8.21 3.53 -7.63
N LEU A 53 -6.99 4.00 -7.38
CA LEU A 53 -6.65 5.43 -7.45
C LEU A 53 -6.75 5.95 -8.89
N VAL A 54 -6.22 5.20 -9.86
CA VAL A 54 -6.32 5.52 -11.29
C VAL A 54 -7.79 5.53 -11.72
N ALA A 55 -8.55 4.50 -11.38
CA ALA A 55 -9.98 4.45 -11.70
C ALA A 55 -10.77 5.62 -11.09
N MET A 56 -10.45 6.00 -9.85
CA MET A 56 -11.07 7.17 -9.20
C MET A 56 -10.70 8.48 -9.92
N GLN A 57 -9.44 8.66 -10.32
CA GLN A 57 -8.98 9.82 -11.07
C GLN A 57 -9.66 9.90 -12.44
N ASP A 58 -9.76 8.79 -13.16
CA ASP A 58 -10.43 8.72 -14.46
C ASP A 58 -11.92 9.08 -14.35
N SER A 59 -12.62 8.57 -13.33
CA SER A 59 -14.01 8.94 -13.08
C SER A 59 -14.17 10.41 -12.72
N ALA A 60 -13.27 10.98 -11.90
CA ALA A 60 -13.29 12.41 -11.59
C ALA A 60 -13.00 13.29 -12.82
N ALA A 61 -12.07 12.87 -13.67
CA ALA A 61 -11.74 13.57 -14.92
C ALA A 61 -12.91 13.54 -15.91
N ARG A 62 -13.61 12.40 -16.06
CA ARG A 62 -14.83 12.27 -16.86
C ARG A 62 -15.92 13.20 -16.34
N LEU A 63 -16.19 13.17 -15.03
CA LEU A 63 -17.13 14.06 -14.36
C LEU A 63 -16.81 15.54 -14.65
N ALA A 64 -15.54 15.94 -14.57
CA ALA A 64 -15.13 17.30 -14.90
C ALA A 64 -15.26 17.64 -16.40
N GLY A 65 -15.14 16.66 -17.30
CA GLY A 65 -15.37 16.81 -18.73
C GLY A 65 -16.84 17.05 -19.05
N ASP A 66 -17.72 16.21 -18.51
CA ASP A 66 -19.17 16.27 -18.74
C ASP A 66 -19.77 17.57 -18.18
N ALA A 67 -19.27 17.98 -17.01
CA ALA A 67 -19.62 19.26 -16.40
C ALA A 67 -19.30 20.47 -17.28
N ARG A 68 -18.20 20.43 -18.06
CA ARG A 68 -17.86 21.52 -18.99
C ARG A 68 -18.81 21.59 -20.16
N ARG A 69 -19.33 20.45 -20.60
CA ARG A 69 -20.23 20.36 -21.76
C ARG A 69 -21.69 20.65 -21.40
N GLY A 70 -22.01 20.67 -20.10
CA GLY A 70 -23.41 20.75 -19.66
C GLY A 70 -24.19 19.50 -20.07
N ASP A 71 -23.50 18.37 -20.08
CA ASP A 71 -23.97 17.11 -20.64
C ASP A 71 -25.08 16.48 -19.80
N ALA A 72 -26.03 15.79 -20.45
CA ALA A 72 -27.08 15.04 -19.75
C ALA A 72 -26.50 13.89 -18.91
N ASP A 73 -25.33 13.39 -19.30
CA ASP A 73 -24.63 12.28 -18.64
C ASP A 73 -23.91 12.68 -17.34
N LEU A 74 -23.96 13.96 -16.95
CA LEU A 74 -23.28 14.47 -15.76
C LEU A 74 -23.69 13.76 -14.47
N ALA A 75 -24.96 13.41 -14.34
CA ALA A 75 -25.47 12.68 -13.18
C ALA A 75 -24.88 11.26 -13.11
N ALA A 76 -24.82 10.55 -14.24
CA ALA A 76 -24.24 9.21 -14.30
C ALA A 76 -22.73 9.23 -13.99
N SER A 77 -22.01 10.23 -14.47
CA SER A 77 -20.59 10.41 -14.14
C SER A 77 -20.35 10.77 -12.67
N LEU A 78 -21.27 11.52 -12.04
CA LEU A 78 -21.19 11.81 -10.61
C LEU A 78 -21.41 10.54 -9.78
N GLU A 79 -22.42 9.74 -10.12
CA GLU A 79 -22.68 8.45 -9.48
C GLU A 79 -21.49 7.50 -9.63
N ALA A 80 -20.93 7.40 -10.83
CA ALA A 80 -19.74 6.59 -11.08
C ALA A 80 -18.54 7.06 -10.23
N ALA A 81 -18.27 8.37 -10.19
CA ALA A 81 -17.20 8.92 -9.36
C ALA A 81 -17.44 8.67 -7.87
N SER A 82 -18.68 8.79 -7.40
CA SER A 82 -19.06 8.50 -6.02
C SER A 82 -18.87 7.02 -5.68
N ALA A 83 -19.32 6.11 -6.54
CA ALA A 83 -19.18 4.67 -6.34
C ALA A 83 -17.70 4.24 -6.28
N ARG A 84 -16.86 4.79 -7.18
CA ARG A 84 -15.42 4.54 -7.17
C ARG A 84 -14.75 5.07 -5.90
N TYR A 85 -15.14 6.26 -5.47
CA TYR A 85 -14.61 6.82 -4.23
C TYR A 85 -15.08 6.04 -2.99
N ALA A 86 -16.32 5.55 -2.94
CA ALA A 86 -16.80 4.72 -1.84
C ALA A 86 -15.96 3.43 -1.71
N GLN A 87 -15.73 2.73 -2.82
CA GLN A 87 -14.86 1.55 -2.87
C GLN A 87 -13.44 1.88 -2.38
N PHE A 88 -12.89 3.01 -2.82
CA PHE A 88 -11.57 3.47 -2.39
C PHE A 88 -11.53 3.80 -0.89
N SER A 89 -12.55 4.47 -0.37
CA SER A 89 -12.63 4.87 1.04
C SER A 89 -12.74 3.66 1.97
N GLU A 90 -13.42 2.60 1.53
CA GLU A 90 -13.49 1.32 2.26
C GLU A 90 -12.13 0.60 2.34
N THR A 91 -11.31 0.66 1.28
CA THR A 91 -10.02 -0.05 1.22
C THR A 91 -8.86 0.76 1.80
N LEU A 92 -8.96 2.09 1.82
CA LEU A 92 -7.89 2.99 2.26
C LEU A 92 -7.35 2.68 3.67
N PRO A 93 -8.18 2.45 4.73
CA PRO A 93 -7.65 2.16 6.07
C PRO A 93 -6.76 0.92 6.11
N ARG A 94 -7.16 -0.14 5.39
CA ARG A 94 -6.38 -1.38 5.29
C ARG A 94 -5.05 -1.12 4.59
N ALA A 95 -5.05 -0.37 3.49
CA ALA A 95 -3.82 -0.05 2.77
C ALA A 95 -2.86 0.79 3.62
N LEU A 96 -3.37 1.76 4.39
CA LEU A 96 -2.55 2.56 5.32
C LEU A 96 -1.95 1.70 6.43
N ALA A 97 -2.72 0.75 6.99
CA ALA A 97 -2.21 -0.20 7.98
C ALA A 97 -1.09 -1.08 7.41
N MET A 98 -1.23 -1.56 6.17
CA MET A 98 -0.18 -2.32 5.48
C MET A 98 1.10 -1.50 5.27
N GLN A 99 0.98 -0.21 4.90
CA GLN A 99 2.15 0.68 4.81
C GLN A 99 2.85 0.86 6.17
N GLN A 100 2.10 0.96 7.27
CA GLN A 100 2.69 1.07 8.60
C GLN A 100 3.39 -0.22 9.03
N ALA A 101 2.80 -1.37 8.75
CA ALA A 101 3.45 -2.66 8.98
C ALA A 101 4.76 -2.76 8.17
N ARG A 102 4.76 -2.35 6.90
CA ARG A 102 5.98 -2.32 6.06
C ARG A 102 7.07 -1.40 6.64
N LYS A 103 6.71 -0.21 7.14
CA LYS A 103 7.66 0.67 7.82
C LYS A 103 8.25 0.00 9.07
N ALA A 104 7.41 -0.64 9.90
CA ALA A 104 7.86 -1.35 11.09
C ALA A 104 8.82 -2.50 10.75
N THR A 105 8.54 -3.26 9.69
CA THR A 105 9.43 -4.30 9.17
C THR A 105 10.77 -3.72 8.73
N LEU A 106 10.79 -2.61 7.98
CA LEU A 106 12.04 -1.95 7.60
C LEU A 106 12.87 -1.56 8.83
N THR A 107 12.24 -0.98 9.85
CA THR A 107 12.92 -0.60 11.10
C THR A 107 13.48 -1.84 11.83
N ALA A 108 12.73 -2.94 11.89
CA ALA A 108 13.18 -4.17 12.52
C ALA A 108 14.40 -4.78 11.81
N ARG A 109 14.35 -4.86 10.46
CA ARG A 109 15.45 -5.38 9.65
C ARG A 109 16.72 -4.53 9.75
N LEU A 110 16.57 -3.20 9.85
CA LEU A 110 17.69 -2.29 10.12
C LEU A 110 18.31 -2.59 11.50
N ALA A 111 17.48 -2.74 12.54
CA ALA A 111 17.95 -3.03 13.90
C ALA A 111 18.65 -4.38 14.02
N GLN A 112 18.25 -5.36 13.19
CA GLN A 112 18.88 -6.68 13.09
C GLN A 112 20.14 -6.69 12.20
N GLY A 113 20.45 -5.57 11.53
CA GLY A 113 21.58 -5.48 10.60
C GLY A 113 21.36 -6.20 9.27
N GLU A 114 20.13 -6.61 8.96
CA GLU A 114 19.78 -7.31 7.71
C GLU A 114 19.72 -6.38 6.51
N ILE A 115 19.50 -5.09 6.74
CA ILE A 115 19.56 -4.03 5.73
C ILE A 115 20.42 -2.88 6.24
N SER A 116 21.03 -2.18 5.30
CA SER A 116 21.75 -0.93 5.59
C SER A 116 20.79 0.21 5.90
N LEU A 117 21.30 1.25 6.57
CA LEU A 117 20.55 2.50 6.78
C LEU A 117 20.08 3.10 5.45
N ALA A 118 20.92 3.06 4.42
CA ALA A 118 20.57 3.58 3.09
C ALA A 118 19.40 2.82 2.44
N GLU A 119 19.31 1.51 2.63
CA GLU A 119 18.19 0.71 2.13
C GLU A 119 16.91 0.97 2.92
N HIS A 120 17.01 1.07 4.25
CA HIS A 120 15.90 1.50 5.10
C HIS A 120 15.34 2.85 4.65
N ASP A 121 16.21 3.85 4.50
CA ASP A 121 15.82 5.22 4.14
C ASP A 121 15.18 5.28 2.76
N ARG A 122 15.71 4.52 1.79
CA ARG A 122 15.09 4.37 0.47
C ARG A 122 13.69 3.75 0.59
N GLY A 123 13.52 2.71 1.40
CA GLY A 123 12.23 2.07 1.63
C GLY A 123 11.21 3.01 2.27
N VAL A 124 11.62 3.80 3.26
CA VAL A 124 10.76 4.81 3.90
C VAL A 124 10.41 5.94 2.92
N GLU A 125 11.35 6.37 2.08
CA GLU A 125 11.08 7.41 1.09
C GLU A 125 10.10 6.95 0.01
N THR A 126 10.15 5.68 -0.41
CA THR A 126 9.12 5.11 -1.29
C THR A 126 7.73 5.19 -0.66
N LEU A 127 7.59 4.81 0.62
CA LEU A 127 6.30 4.93 1.34
C LEU A 127 5.82 6.38 1.43
N ARG A 128 6.74 7.34 1.65
CA ARG A 128 6.41 8.77 1.65
C ARG A 128 5.93 9.24 0.28
N GLN A 129 6.59 8.80 -0.79
CA GLN A 129 6.18 9.12 -2.16
C GLN A 129 4.79 8.57 -2.46
N GLU A 130 4.53 7.29 -2.15
CA GLU A 130 3.20 6.68 -2.30
C GLU A 130 2.10 7.49 -1.57
N ARG A 131 2.39 7.98 -0.35
CA ARG A 131 1.44 8.86 0.39
C ARG A 131 1.26 10.23 -0.25
N ARG A 132 2.31 10.83 -0.81
CA ARG A 132 2.21 12.11 -1.52
C ARG A 132 1.37 11.96 -2.78
N ASP A 133 1.56 10.88 -3.54
CA ASP A 133 0.79 10.61 -4.76
C ASP A 133 -0.69 10.40 -4.45
N LEU A 134 -0.99 9.65 -3.38
CA LEU A 134 -2.35 9.50 -2.90
C LEU A 134 -2.98 10.84 -2.48
N ALA A 135 -2.26 11.66 -1.70
CA ALA A 135 -2.74 12.97 -1.27
C ALA A 135 -2.99 13.92 -2.46
N ALA A 136 -2.13 13.86 -3.48
CA ALA A 136 -2.27 14.62 -4.71
C ALA A 136 -3.51 14.17 -5.51
N ALA A 137 -3.71 12.87 -5.66
CA ALA A 137 -4.86 12.29 -6.32
C ALA A 137 -6.19 12.70 -5.67
N LEU A 138 -6.31 12.57 -4.34
CA LEU A 138 -7.50 13.02 -3.60
C LEU A 138 -7.74 14.53 -3.77
N THR A 139 -6.67 15.33 -3.80
CA THR A 139 -6.77 16.78 -4.02
C THR A 139 -7.29 17.11 -5.42
N LEU A 140 -6.78 16.41 -6.45
CA LEU A 140 -7.20 16.59 -7.83
C LEU A 140 -8.67 16.16 -8.01
N SER A 141 -9.04 14.98 -7.51
CA SER A 141 -10.42 14.49 -7.59
C SER A 141 -11.40 15.41 -6.88
N ALA A 142 -11.07 15.87 -5.67
CA ALA A 142 -11.93 16.83 -4.95
C ALA A 142 -12.10 18.16 -5.73
N ARG A 143 -11.05 18.64 -6.40
CA ARG A 143 -11.12 19.84 -7.24
C ARG A 143 -12.05 19.64 -8.44
N ASP A 144 -11.97 18.48 -9.07
CA ASP A 144 -12.77 18.12 -10.25
C ASP A 144 -14.25 17.95 -9.89
N VAL A 145 -14.55 17.29 -8.77
CA VAL A 145 -15.92 17.21 -8.22
C VAL A 145 -16.47 18.62 -7.89
N ARG A 146 -15.68 19.50 -7.26
CA ARG A 146 -16.10 20.89 -6.99
C ARG A 146 -16.37 21.68 -8.28
N ARG A 147 -15.62 21.39 -9.35
CA ARG A 147 -15.88 22.00 -10.66
C ARG A 147 -17.22 21.54 -11.23
N ALA A 148 -17.51 20.24 -11.12
CA ALA A 148 -18.80 19.69 -11.54
C ALA A 148 -19.96 20.29 -10.74
N ASN A 149 -19.81 20.42 -9.42
CA ASN A 149 -20.80 21.10 -8.57
C ASN A 149 -21.09 22.54 -9.03
N ARG A 150 -20.05 23.32 -9.38
CA ARG A 150 -20.26 24.69 -9.91
C ARG A 150 -21.01 24.70 -11.23
N ALA A 151 -20.76 23.72 -12.10
CA ALA A 151 -21.49 23.59 -13.36
C ALA A 151 -22.96 23.22 -13.12
N LEU A 152 -23.24 22.30 -12.20
CA LEU A 152 -24.61 21.95 -11.79
C LEU A 152 -25.36 23.16 -11.25
N ARG A 153 -24.74 23.93 -10.34
CA ARG A 153 -25.32 25.17 -9.80
C ARG A 153 -25.61 26.21 -10.89
N ALA A 154 -24.70 26.35 -11.86
CA ALA A 154 -24.90 27.25 -13.00
C ALA A 154 -26.03 26.78 -13.93
N SER A 155 -26.22 25.46 -14.08
CA SER A 155 -27.34 24.89 -14.84
C SER A 155 -28.67 25.11 -14.11
N ALA A 156 -28.72 24.88 -12.79
CA ALA A 156 -29.89 25.13 -11.97
C ALA A 156 -30.32 26.61 -12.03
N ALA A 157 -29.37 27.54 -11.98
CA ALA A 157 -29.64 28.98 -12.13
C ALA A 157 -30.23 29.37 -13.51
N LYS A 158 -30.06 28.53 -14.53
CA LYS A 158 -30.66 28.72 -15.87
C LYS A 158 -32.04 28.05 -16.01
N GLY A 159 -32.61 27.55 -14.92
CA GLY A 159 -33.91 26.87 -14.91
C GLY A 159 -33.82 25.34 -15.03
N GLY A 160 -32.63 24.75 -14.88
CA GLY A 160 -32.51 23.29 -14.73
C GLY A 160 -33.15 22.83 -13.42
N THR A 161 -34.15 21.94 -13.49
CA THR A 161 -34.87 21.40 -12.34
C THR A 161 -34.34 20.03 -11.92
N GLY A 162 -34.43 19.67 -10.64
CA GLY A 162 -34.09 18.33 -10.15
C GLY A 162 -32.57 18.08 -10.06
N LEU A 163 -31.79 19.16 -9.90
CA LEU A 163 -30.33 19.12 -9.77
C LEU A 163 -29.86 19.25 -8.31
N GLU A 164 -30.79 19.49 -7.38
CA GLU A 164 -30.52 19.79 -5.98
C GLU A 164 -29.79 18.63 -5.29
N THR A 165 -30.26 17.41 -5.52
CA THR A 165 -29.67 16.18 -4.97
C THR A 165 -28.24 15.99 -5.48
N GLN A 166 -27.97 16.22 -6.77
CA GLN A 166 -26.64 16.07 -7.37
C GLN A 166 -25.68 17.17 -6.88
N ILE A 167 -26.17 18.39 -6.64
CA ILE A 167 -25.39 19.48 -6.03
C ILE A 167 -24.97 19.08 -4.62
N GLU A 168 -25.90 18.62 -3.78
CA GLU A 168 -25.59 18.20 -2.41
C GLU A 168 -24.63 17.00 -2.38
N HIS A 169 -24.87 16.00 -3.24
CA HIS A 169 -24.04 14.80 -3.35
C HIS A 169 -22.60 15.15 -3.76
N SER A 170 -22.43 15.97 -4.81
CA SER A 170 -21.09 16.38 -5.26
C SER A 170 -20.34 17.20 -4.18
N GLU A 171 -21.03 18.02 -3.40
CA GLU A 171 -20.42 18.72 -2.26
C GLU A 171 -19.95 17.75 -1.17
N THR A 172 -20.80 16.79 -0.81
CA THR A 172 -20.46 15.77 0.18
C THR A 172 -19.28 14.91 -0.27
N LEU A 173 -19.26 14.50 -1.55
CA LEU A 173 -18.16 13.75 -2.14
C LEU A 173 -16.83 14.53 -2.09
N ALA A 174 -16.86 15.81 -2.48
CA ALA A 174 -15.66 16.66 -2.44
C ALA A 174 -15.15 16.93 -1.02
N ARG A 175 -16.05 16.99 -0.02
CA ARG A 175 -15.67 17.11 1.39
C ARG A 175 -15.06 15.83 1.92
N ALA A 176 -15.64 14.67 1.60
CA ALA A 176 -15.13 13.37 2.02
C ALA A 176 -13.70 13.16 1.49
N MET A 177 -13.46 13.39 0.19
CA MET A 177 -12.11 13.27 -0.40
C MET A 177 -11.09 14.19 0.30
N ALA A 178 -11.50 15.40 0.68
CA ALA A 178 -10.63 16.33 1.41
C ALA A 178 -10.37 15.87 2.85
N ALA A 179 -11.35 15.26 3.51
CA ALA A 179 -11.21 14.68 4.84
C ALA A 179 -10.26 13.48 4.84
N ASP A 180 -10.40 12.56 3.89
CA ASP A 180 -9.50 11.41 3.75
C ASP A 180 -8.05 11.86 3.50
N LYS A 181 -7.86 12.88 2.67
CA LYS A 181 -6.54 13.48 2.45
C LYS A 181 -5.96 14.05 3.75
N ALA A 182 -6.78 14.73 4.56
CA ALA A 182 -6.35 15.30 5.83
C ALA A 182 -6.04 14.22 6.89
N ALA A 183 -6.67 13.05 6.78
CA ALA A 183 -6.48 11.92 7.67
C ALA A 183 -5.22 11.08 7.35
N LEU A 184 -4.56 11.31 6.20
CA LEU A 184 -3.34 10.59 5.83
C LEU A 184 -2.23 10.83 6.89
N PRO A 185 -1.72 9.78 7.56
CA PRO A 185 -0.71 9.97 8.59
C PRO A 185 0.63 10.43 8.00
N ARG A 186 1.45 11.08 8.81
CA ARG A 186 2.84 11.42 8.43
C ARG A 186 3.75 10.20 8.65
N LEU A 187 4.79 10.05 7.82
CA LEU A 187 5.75 8.95 7.85
C LEU A 187 7.15 9.39 8.27
#